data_AF-A0AA89ANR4-F1
#
_entry.id   AF-A0AA89ANR4-F1
#
_cell.length_a   1.000
_cell.length_b   1.000
_cell.length_c   1.000
_cell.angle_alpha   90.00
_cell.angle_beta   90.00
_cell.angle_gamma   90.00
#
_symmetry.space_group_name_H-M   'P 1'
#
loop_
_entity.id
_entity.type
_entity.pdbx_description
1 polymer ?
#
loop_
_entity_poly.entity_id
_entity_poly.type
_entity_poly.pdbx_seq_one_letter_code
_entity_poly.pdbx_strand_id
1 'polypeptide(L)'
;MLSFLKILRGQRLIESPIRVLVRKWHREPIEVAWGKPQIGWTKLNFDGSCKCKTGKASIGGLFRNHEAEFLLGYAESIGRTNSTIAEFAALQRGLELVLENGWNNVWLEGDSKTLVEVILQKRTVRCAEVERHSRKGTSAN
;
A
#
# COMPACT_ATOMS: atom_id res chain seq x y z
N MET A 1 -15.01 38.93 32.34
CA MET A 1 -15.51 38.75 30.97
C MET A 1 -14.34 38.71 30.01
N LEU A 2 -14.18 37.56 29.33
CA LEU A 2 -13.62 37.31 27.99
C LEU A 2 -12.75 38.38 27.31
N SER A 3 -11.49 38.02 26.98
CA SER A 3 -10.99 37.80 25.59
C SER A 3 -10.14 39.01 25.13
N PHE A 4 -8.98 38.91 24.47
CA PHE A 4 -8.62 38.09 23.31
C PHE A 4 -7.12 37.75 23.31
N LEU A 5 -6.81 36.46 23.26
CA LEU A 5 -5.50 35.95 22.88
C LEU A 5 -5.46 35.86 21.34
N LYS A 6 -4.66 36.71 20.69
CA LYS A 6 -4.19 36.51 19.32
C LYS A 6 -2.67 36.50 19.35
N ILE A 7 -2.07 35.33 19.44
CA ILE A 7 -0.64 35.15 19.19
C ILE A 7 -0.49 34.01 18.18
N LEU A 8 -0.09 34.42 16.98
CA LEU A 8 0.65 33.69 15.95
C LEU A 8 1.04 32.25 16.35
N ARG A 9 0.29 31.26 15.85
CA ARG A 9 0.77 29.87 15.77
C ARG A 9 1.32 29.59 14.37
N GLY A 10 2.39 30.31 14.04
CA GLY A 10 3.34 29.95 12.99
C GLY A 10 4.56 29.31 13.62
N GLN A 11 4.89 28.09 13.19
CA GLN A 11 6.15 27.36 13.37
C GLN A 11 6.73 27.26 14.80
N ARG A 12 6.52 26.09 15.41
CA ARG A 12 7.57 25.43 16.20
C ARG A 12 7.31 23.92 16.27
N LEU A 13 7.60 23.22 15.18
CA LEU A 13 7.89 21.79 15.25
C LEU A 13 9.23 21.68 15.98
N ILE A 14 9.19 21.40 17.27
CA ILE A 14 10.38 21.01 18.02
C ILE A 14 10.82 19.66 17.43
N GLU A 15 11.86 19.67 16.60
CA GLU A 15 12.50 18.46 16.13
C GLU A 15 13.10 17.73 17.34
N SER A 16 12.39 16.73 17.86
CA SER A 16 12.87 15.95 19.00
C SER A 16 14.21 15.27 18.65
N PRO A 17 15.21 15.23 19.55
CA PRO A 17 16.51 14.59 19.32
C PRO A 17 16.39 13.14 18.82
N ILE A 18 15.33 12.43 19.23
CA ILE A 18 15.01 11.06 18.82
C ILE A 18 14.80 10.97 17.30
N ARG A 19 14.12 11.93 16.67
CA ARG A 19 13.90 11.94 15.20
C ARG A 19 15.19 12.18 14.43
N VAL A 20 16.06 13.07 14.94
CA VAL A 20 17.39 13.34 14.37
C VAL A 20 18.26 12.08 14.47
N LEU A 21 18.18 11.37 15.60
CA LEU A 21 18.90 10.12 15.78
C LEU A 21 18.38 9.06 14.80
N VAL A 22 17.06 8.82 14.72
CA VAL A 22 16.46 7.84 13.80
C VAL A 22 16.84 8.11 12.34
N ARG A 23 16.92 9.37 11.92
CA ARG A 23 17.38 9.74 10.57
C ARG A 23 18.80 9.25 10.26
N LYS A 24 19.71 9.25 11.25
CA LYS A 24 21.09 8.73 11.11
C LYS A 24 21.17 7.20 10.98
N TRP A 25 20.10 6.47 11.26
CA TRP A 25 20.06 5.00 11.13
C TRP A 25 19.56 4.52 9.76
N HIS A 26 19.10 5.42 8.89
CA HIS A 26 18.76 5.06 7.53
C HIS A 26 20.05 4.95 6.70
N ARG A 27 20.19 3.85 5.95
CA ARG A 27 21.21 3.73 4.90
C ARG A 27 21.05 4.89 3.90
N GLU A 28 22.14 5.24 3.23
CA GLU A 28 22.13 6.22 2.14
C GLU A 28 20.92 5.99 1.21
N PRO A 29 20.12 7.03 0.90
CA PRO A 29 18.96 6.90 0.02
C PRO A 29 19.39 6.33 -1.33
N ILE A 30 18.70 5.29 -1.79
CA ILE A 30 18.85 4.81 -3.17
C ILE A 30 17.96 5.69 -4.03
N GLU A 31 18.54 6.33 -5.04
CA GLU A 31 17.77 7.08 -6.03
C GLU A 31 16.90 6.10 -6.83
N VAL A 32 15.58 6.31 -6.78
CA VAL A 32 14.59 5.51 -7.51
C VAL A 32 13.71 6.45 -8.32
N ALA A 33 13.59 6.17 -9.61
CA ALA A 33 12.69 6.88 -10.51
C ALA A 33 11.55 5.95 -10.93
N TRP A 34 10.33 6.48 -10.95
CA TRP A 34 9.19 5.74 -11.49
C TRP A 34 9.37 5.57 -13.01
N GLY A 35 9.29 4.33 -13.48
CA GLY A 35 9.37 3.99 -14.90
C GLY A 35 8.00 3.68 -15.49
N LYS A 36 7.68 4.24 -16.66
CA LYS A 36 6.45 3.88 -17.39
C LYS A 36 6.51 2.43 -17.92
N PRO A 37 5.37 1.71 -18.03
CA PRO A 37 5.37 0.36 -18.55
C PRO A 37 5.62 0.31 -20.07
N GLN A 38 5.97 -0.87 -20.58
CA GLN A 38 6.18 -1.10 -22.02
C GLN A 38 4.86 -0.98 -22.79
N ILE A 39 4.94 -0.74 -24.11
CA ILE A 39 3.75 -0.67 -24.98
C ILE A 39 2.89 -1.93 -24.81
N GLY A 40 1.58 -1.72 -24.63
CA GLY A 40 0.61 -2.81 -24.43
C GLY A 40 0.56 -3.40 -23.01
N TRP A 41 1.29 -2.82 -22.05
CA TRP A 41 1.23 -3.18 -20.63
C TRP A 41 0.46 -2.15 -19.81
N THR A 42 -0.25 -2.63 -18.80
CA THR A 42 -0.87 -1.82 -17.75
C THR A 42 -0.04 -1.94 -16.48
N LYS A 43 0.33 -0.82 -15.85
CA LYS A 43 0.98 -0.84 -14.53
C LYS A 43 -0.05 -0.68 -13.42
N LEU A 44 -0.04 -1.58 -12.45
CA LEU A 44 -0.77 -1.50 -11.20
C LEU A 44 0.19 -1.09 -10.07
N ASN A 45 0.02 0.11 -9.55
CA ASN A 45 0.61 0.55 -8.30
C ASN A 45 -0.38 0.29 -7.16
N PHE A 46 0.00 -0.47 -6.12
CA PHE A 46 -0.88 -0.79 -4.99
C PHE A 46 -0.19 -0.52 -3.64
N ASP A 47 -0.97 -0.23 -2.61
CA ASP A 47 -0.51 0.01 -1.25
C ASP A 47 -1.59 -0.34 -0.21
N GLY A 48 -1.16 -0.89 0.92
CA GLY A 48 -2.01 -1.26 2.05
C GLY A 48 -1.60 -0.58 3.35
N SER A 49 -2.48 0.25 3.90
CA SER A 49 -2.18 0.98 5.14
C SER A 49 -2.91 0.41 6.36
N CYS A 50 -2.24 0.40 7.51
CA CYS A 50 -2.85 0.06 8.79
C CYS A 50 -2.39 1.00 9.92
N LYS A 51 -3.33 1.44 10.75
CA LYS A 51 -3.05 2.21 11.98
C LYS A 51 -2.71 1.28 13.14
N CYS A 52 -1.45 1.20 13.55
CA CYS A 52 -0.98 0.29 14.61
C CYS A 52 -1.82 0.30 15.90
N LYS A 53 -2.27 1.48 16.36
CA LYS A 53 -3.03 1.60 17.63
C LYS A 53 -4.44 1.00 17.55
N THR A 54 -5.08 1.08 16.38
CA THR A 54 -6.49 0.71 16.23
C THR A 54 -6.69 -0.48 15.30
N GLY A 55 -5.64 -0.95 14.63
CA GLY A 55 -5.72 -1.95 13.57
C GLY A 55 -6.54 -1.51 12.36
N LYS A 56 -7.13 -0.30 12.33
CA LYS A 56 -7.95 0.17 11.21
C LYS A 56 -7.09 0.23 9.97
N ALA A 57 -7.57 -0.41 8.91
CA ALA A 57 -6.83 -0.60 7.68
C ALA A 57 -7.64 -0.17 6.46
N SER A 58 -6.90 0.20 5.43
CA SER A 58 -7.40 0.59 4.12
C SER A 58 -6.43 0.12 3.05
N ILE A 59 -6.95 -0.06 1.85
CA ILE A 59 -6.18 -0.43 0.67
C ILE A 59 -6.39 0.62 -0.40
N GLY A 60 -5.46 0.71 -1.32
CA GLY A 60 -5.64 1.47 -2.54
C GLY A 60 -4.71 1.02 -3.64
N GLY A 61 -5.01 1.52 -4.83
CA GLY A 61 -4.14 1.35 -5.98
C GLY A 61 -4.64 2.11 -7.17
N LEU A 62 -3.80 2.20 -8.18
CA LEU A 62 -4.09 2.86 -9.44
C LEU A 62 -3.46 2.12 -10.60
N PHE A 63 -4.10 2.26 -11.75
CA PHE A 63 -3.69 1.70 -13.02
C PHE A 63 -3.25 2.80 -13.97
N ARG A 64 -2.14 2.56 -14.67
CA ARG A 64 -1.66 3.41 -15.77
C ARG A 64 -1.33 2.61 -17.01
N ASN A 65 -1.56 3.19 -18.19
CA ASN A 65 -1.08 2.61 -19.45
C ASN A 65 0.40 2.95 -19.70
N HIS A 66 0.89 2.60 -20.88
CA HIS A 66 2.28 2.75 -21.30
C HIS A 66 2.67 4.20 -21.65
N GLU A 67 1.69 5.06 -21.86
CA GLU A 67 1.81 6.51 -21.94
C GLU A 67 1.79 7.18 -20.55
N ALA A 68 1.72 6.38 -19.48
CA ALA A 68 1.56 6.82 -18.10
C ALA A 68 0.24 7.54 -17.79
N GLU A 69 -0.76 7.39 -18.67
CA GLU A 69 -2.09 7.93 -18.46
C GLU A 69 -2.83 7.12 -17.40
N PHE A 70 -3.59 7.81 -16.57
CA PHE A 70 -4.45 7.18 -15.57
C PHE A 70 -5.60 6.44 -16.24
N LEU A 71 -5.81 5.19 -15.85
CA LEU A 71 -6.92 4.36 -16.33
C LEU A 71 -8.01 4.21 -15.27
N LEU A 72 -7.62 3.80 -14.07
CA LEU A 72 -8.53 3.46 -12.98
C LEU A 72 -7.83 3.58 -11.63
N GLY A 73 -8.57 3.89 -10.57
CA GLY A 73 -8.06 3.88 -9.20
C GLY A 73 -9.10 3.34 -8.23
N TYR A 74 -8.63 2.76 -7.12
CA TYR A 74 -9.47 2.26 -6.04
C TYR A 74 -8.92 2.66 -4.68
N ALA A 75 -9.82 2.82 -3.71
CA ALA A 75 -9.51 3.06 -2.32
C ALA A 75 -10.65 2.52 -1.44
N GLU A 76 -10.34 1.59 -0.55
CA GLU A 76 -11.35 0.86 0.23
C GLU A 76 -10.91 0.72 1.70
N SER A 77 -11.86 0.78 2.63
CA SER A 77 -11.60 0.38 4.02
C SER A 77 -11.88 -1.10 4.20
N ILE A 78 -10.90 -1.83 4.74
CA ILE A 78 -10.97 -3.29 4.91
C ILE A 78 -11.16 -3.70 6.38
N GLY A 79 -11.69 -2.78 7.20
CA GLY A 79 -11.92 -3.02 8.63
C GLY A 79 -10.62 -3.00 9.44
N ARG A 80 -10.37 -4.06 10.21
CA ARG A 80 -9.21 -4.16 11.12
C ARG A 80 -8.31 -5.31 10.71
N THR A 81 -7.04 -5.03 10.45
CA THR A 81 -6.02 -6.02 10.13
C THR A 81 -4.62 -5.49 10.44
N ASN A 82 -3.55 -6.16 10.01
CA ASN A 82 -2.18 -5.66 10.08
C ASN A 82 -1.71 -5.13 8.71
N SER A 83 -0.55 -4.46 8.66
CA SER A 83 -0.03 -3.88 7.41
C SER A 83 0.22 -4.94 6.34
N THR A 84 0.83 -6.08 6.69
CA THR A 84 1.12 -7.16 5.72
C THR A 84 -0.14 -7.68 5.03
N ILE A 85 -1.23 -7.86 5.77
CA ILE A 85 -2.51 -8.30 5.20
C ILE A 85 -3.15 -7.17 4.38
N ALA A 86 -3.02 -5.90 4.80
CA ALA A 86 -3.51 -4.78 4.01
C ALA A 86 -2.80 -4.70 2.65
N GLU A 87 -1.48 -4.87 2.60
CA GLU A 87 -0.71 -4.91 1.35
C GLU A 87 -1.18 -6.03 0.42
N PHE A 88 -1.39 -7.21 0.99
CA PHE A 88 -1.87 -8.36 0.23
C PHE A 88 -3.29 -8.15 -0.29
N ALA A 89 -4.17 -7.58 0.54
CA ALA A 89 -5.53 -7.23 0.13
C ALA A 89 -5.56 -6.15 -0.95
N ALA A 90 -4.65 -5.18 -0.89
CA ALA A 90 -4.50 -4.16 -1.94
C ALA A 90 -4.13 -4.81 -3.27
N LEU A 91 -3.13 -5.70 -3.30
CA LEU A 91 -2.78 -6.44 -4.51
C LEU A 91 -3.95 -7.31 -5.00
N GLN A 92 -4.60 -8.06 -4.11
CA GLN A 92 -5.71 -8.94 -4.47
C GLN A 92 -6.82 -8.15 -5.17
N ARG A 93 -7.26 -7.03 -4.58
CA ARG A 93 -8.29 -6.19 -5.17
C ARG A 93 -7.88 -5.63 -6.53
N GLY A 94 -6.60 -5.24 -6.66
CA GLY A 94 -6.05 -4.81 -7.95
C GLY A 94 -6.08 -5.92 -9.01
N LEU A 95 -5.75 -7.16 -8.65
CA LEU A 95 -5.80 -8.30 -9.58
C LEU A 95 -7.24 -8.67 -9.99
N GLU A 96 -8.21 -8.53 -9.09
CA GLU A 96 -9.63 -8.66 -9.44
C GLU A 96 -10.02 -7.64 -10.51
N LEU A 97 -9.66 -6.36 -10.30
CA LEU A 97 -9.91 -5.28 -11.28
C LEU A 97 -9.19 -5.52 -12.61
N VAL A 98 -7.98 -6.11 -12.60
CA VAL A 98 -7.28 -6.52 -13.83
C VAL A 98 -8.12 -7.50 -14.64
N LEU A 99 -8.66 -8.53 -13.98
CA LEU A 99 -9.47 -9.56 -14.63
C LEU A 99 -10.80 -8.98 -15.13
N GLU A 100 -11.47 -8.15 -14.32
CA GLU A 100 -12.72 -7.47 -14.68
C GLU A 100 -12.56 -6.58 -15.92
N ASN A 101 -11.38 -5.97 -16.12
CA ASN A 101 -11.08 -5.09 -17.26
C ASN A 101 -10.41 -5.80 -18.45
N GLY A 102 -10.14 -7.12 -18.35
CA GLY A 102 -9.51 -7.88 -19.43
C GLY A 102 -8.07 -7.49 -19.75
N TRP A 103 -7.33 -6.94 -18.78
CA TRP A 103 -5.92 -6.58 -18.98
C TRP A 103 -5.02 -7.80 -18.86
N ASN A 104 -4.42 -8.21 -19.97
CA ASN A 104 -3.63 -9.46 -20.03
C ASN A 104 -2.15 -9.28 -19.67
N ASN A 105 -1.60 -8.06 -19.81
CA ASN A 105 -0.20 -7.76 -19.56
C ASN A 105 -0.10 -6.71 -18.44
N VAL A 106 0.27 -7.15 -17.24
CA VAL A 106 0.26 -6.28 -16.05
C VAL A 106 1.61 -6.24 -15.36
N TRP A 107 2.10 -5.03 -15.11
CA TRP A 107 3.26 -4.76 -14.28
C TRP A 107 2.78 -4.38 -12.86
N LEU A 108 3.06 -5.23 -11.89
CA LEU A 108 2.74 -4.99 -10.47
C LEU A 108 3.87 -4.22 -9.78
N GLU A 109 3.53 -3.19 -9.01
CA GLU A 109 4.47 -2.38 -8.24
C GLU A 109 3.88 -2.04 -6.87
N GLY A 110 4.59 -2.41 -5.80
CA GLY A 110 4.26 -2.14 -4.40
C GLY A 110 5.54 -2.06 -3.55
N ASP A 111 5.45 -1.57 -2.32
CA ASP A 111 6.61 -1.28 -1.47
C ASP A 111 6.89 -2.37 -0.41
N SER A 112 6.04 -3.39 -0.33
CA SER A 112 6.17 -4.50 0.62
C SER A 112 7.12 -5.59 0.13
N LYS A 113 8.39 -5.52 0.55
CA LYS A 113 9.40 -6.56 0.28
C LYS A 113 8.93 -7.94 0.75
N THR A 114 8.29 -8.01 1.92
CA THR A 114 7.76 -9.27 2.47
C THR A 114 6.75 -9.90 1.51
N LEU A 115 5.84 -9.10 0.95
CA LEU A 115 4.84 -9.59 0.00
C LEU A 115 5.50 -10.11 -1.28
N VAL A 116 6.49 -9.38 -1.81
CA VAL A 116 7.26 -9.81 -3.00
C VAL A 116 7.95 -11.15 -2.74
N GLU A 117 8.60 -11.31 -1.58
CA GLU A 117 9.26 -12.56 -1.19
C GLU A 117 8.28 -13.73 -1.08
N VAL A 118 7.07 -13.50 -0.53
CA VAL A 118 6.03 -14.52 -0.39
C VAL A 118 5.55 -15.01 -1.76
N ILE A 119 5.30 -14.09 -2.69
CA ILE A 119 4.84 -14.41 -4.05
C ILE A 119 5.92 -15.17 -4.82
N LEU A 120 7.17 -14.68 -4.79
CA LEU A 120 8.27 -15.26 -5.57
C LEU A 120 8.75 -16.61 -5.03
N GLN A 121 8.78 -16.79 -3.71
CA GLN A 121 9.34 -17.99 -3.10
C GLN A 121 8.32 -19.14 -2.96
N LYS A 122 7.06 -18.96 -3.37
CA LYS A 122 5.93 -19.88 -3.08
C LYS A 122 5.88 -20.29 -1.59
N ARG A 123 6.39 -19.44 -0.69
CA ARG A 123 6.50 -19.75 0.73
C ARG A 123 5.17 -19.47 1.40
N THR A 124 4.65 -20.48 2.10
CA THR A 124 3.46 -20.33 2.94
C THR A 124 3.80 -19.42 4.12
N VAL A 125 3.20 -18.22 4.17
CA VAL A 125 3.23 -17.40 5.38
C VAL A 125 2.35 -18.09 6.41
N ARG A 126 2.94 -18.58 7.50
CA ARG A 126 2.17 -18.97 8.68
C ARG A 126 1.73 -17.71 9.43
N CYS A 127 0.71 -17.06 8.90
CA CYS A 127 -0.04 -16.04 9.62
C CYS A 127 -1.45 -16.59 9.82
N ALA A 128 -1.84 -16.84 11.07
CA ALA A 128 -3.11 -17.50 11.43
C ALA A 128 -4.36 -16.78 10.87
N GLU A 129 -4.21 -15.56 10.36
CA GLU A 129 -5.25 -14.70 9.83
C GLU A 129 -5.33 -14.71 8.29
N VAL A 130 -4.22 -15.03 7.60
CA VAL A 130 -4.18 -15.20 6.13
C VAL A 130 -4.96 -16.46 5.73
N GLU A 131 -4.87 -17.53 6.52
CA GLU A 131 -5.63 -18.77 6.30
C GLU A 131 -7.15 -18.58 6.43
N ARG A 132 -7.60 -17.61 7.24
CA ARG A 132 -9.03 -17.32 7.42
C ARG A 132 -9.63 -16.56 6.24
N HIS A 133 -8.84 -15.76 5.52
CA HIS A 133 -9.30 -15.04 4.33
C HIS A 133 -9.30 -15.94 3.09
N SER A 134 -8.32 -16.84 2.91
CA SER A 134 -8.35 -17.83 1.81
C SER A 134 -9.55 -18.80 1.91
N ARG A 135 -9.98 -19.17 3.12
CA ARG A 135 -11.12 -20.10 3.30
C ARG A 135 -12.50 -19.49 3.01
N LYS A 136 -12.64 -18.17 3.01
CA LYS A 136 -13.93 -17.52 2.68
C LYS A 136 -14.22 -17.50 1.18
N GLY A 137 -13.23 -17.74 0.32
CA GLY A 137 -13.39 -17.81 -1.14
C GLY A 137 -13.74 -19.20 -1.68
N THR A 138 -13.80 -20.24 -0.85
CA THR A 138 -14.03 -21.64 -1.28
C THR A 138 -15.40 -22.19 -0.87
N SER A 139 -16.32 -21.34 -0.41
CA SER A 139 -17.69 -21.75 -0.04
C SER A 139 -18.72 -21.09 -0.94
N ALA A 140 -18.51 -21.19 -2.26
CA ALA A 140 -19.52 -20.95 -3.28
C ALA A 140 -19.10 -21.77 -4.52
N ASN A 141 -19.42 -23.07 -4.47
CA ASN A 141 -19.79 -23.94 -5.59
C ASN A 141 -20.04 -25.35 -5.05
#